data_AF-A0A6A7LSF2-F1
#
_entry.id   AF-A0A6A7LSF2-F1
#
_cell.length_a   1.000
_cell.length_b   1.000
_cell.length_c   1.000
_cell.angle_alpha   90.00
_cell.angle_beta   90.00
_cell.angle_gamma   90.00
#
_symmetry.space_group_name_H-M   'P 1'
#
loop_
_entity.id
_entity.type
_entity.pdbx_description
1 polymer ?
#
loop_
_entity_poly.entity_id
_entity_poly.type
_entity_poly.pdbx_seq_one_letter_code
_entity_poly.pdbx_strand_id
1 'polypeptide(L)' 'MFYSISVIYCMTTSLAANGEGLGTFGMPGTGVRELCSEAGFGSVRLLPIEDPINALYEICP' A
#
# COMPACT_ATOMS: atom_id res chain seq x y z
N MET A 1 0.52 3.97 -16.95
CA MET A 1 0.88 5.26 -16.31
C MET A 1 1.45 5.06 -14.91
N PHE A 2 0.70 4.49 -13.98
CA PHE A 2 1.13 4.37 -12.57
C PHE A 2 2.39 3.53 -12.32
N TYR A 3 2.66 2.49 -13.12
CA TYR A 3 3.93 1.76 -13.03
C TYR A 3 5.15 2.64 -13.31
N SER A 4 5.06 3.55 -14.28
CA SER A 4 6.13 4.51 -14.55
C SER A 4 6.33 5.45 -13.37
N ILE A 5 5.24 5.99 -12.80
CA ILE A 5 5.27 6.84 -11.60
C ILE A 5 5.92 6.10 -10.41
N SER A 6 5.62 4.81 -10.26
CA SER A 6 6.24 3.97 -9.24
C SER A 6 7.76 3.98 -9.36
N VAL A 7 8.28 3.66 -10.55
CA VAL A 7 9.72 3.51 -10.76
C VAL A 7 10.45 4.86 -10.77
N ILE A 8 9.86 5.91 -11.36
CA ILE A 8 10.56 7.21 -11.46
C ILE A 8 10.46 8.05 -10.18
N TYR A 9 9.55 7.72 -9.26
CA TYR A 9 9.31 8.53 -8.07
C TYR A 9 9.13 7.71 -6.79
N CYS A 10 8.03 6.96 -6.62
CA CYS A 10 7.66 6.39 -5.31
C CYS A 10 8.71 5.37 -4.81
N MET A 11 9.07 4.41 -5.65
CA MET A 11 10.03 3.36 -5.33
C MET A 11 11.43 3.93 -5.13
N THR A 12 11.91 4.75 -6.06
CA THR A 12 13.26 5.34 -5.99
C THR A 12 13.45 6.27 -4.80
N THR A 13 12.44 7.07 -4.47
CA THR A 13 12.48 7.94 -3.28
C THR A 13 12.54 7.12 -1.99
N SER A 14 11.75 6.04 -1.87
CA SER A 14 11.84 5.13 -0.73
C SER A 14 13.22 4.48 -0.62
N LEU A 15 13.76 3.95 -1.74
CA LEU A 15 15.06 3.28 -1.75
C LEU A 15 16.20 4.24 -1.43
N ALA A 16 16.14 5.50 -1.87
CA ALA A 16 17.13 6.53 -1.55
C ALA A 16 17.20 6.81 -0.03
N ALA A 17 16.12 6.57 0.70
CA ALA A 17 16.06 6.66 2.16
C ALA A 17 16.29 5.32 2.88
N ASN A 18 16.78 4.29 2.17
CA ASN A 18 16.91 2.90 2.67
C ASN A 18 15.58 2.26 3.11
N GLY A 19 14.45 2.71 2.58
CA GLY A 19 13.14 2.08 2.79
C GLY A 19 12.91 0.88 1.85
N GLU A 20 11.80 0.17 2.04
CA GLU A 20 11.51 -1.10 1.36
C GLU A 20 11.23 -0.99 -0.14
N GLY A 21 10.91 0.20 -0.66
CA GLY A 21 10.75 0.40 -2.10
C GLY A 21 9.47 -0.23 -2.67
N LEU A 22 8.41 -0.38 -1.86
CA LEU A 22 7.13 -0.98 -2.29
C LEU A 22 6.58 -0.33 -3.57
N GLY A 23 6.69 1.00 -3.69
CA GLY A 23 6.20 1.72 -4.86
C GLY A 23 4.68 1.80 -4.95
N THR A 24 4.15 2.33 -6.05
CA THR A 24 2.73 2.69 -6.19
C THR A 24 1.77 1.50 -6.07
N PHE A 25 2.20 0.30 -6.47
CA PHE A 25 1.40 -0.93 -6.40
C PHE A 25 1.99 -1.98 -5.45
N GLY A 26 2.90 -1.59 -4.56
CA GLY A 26 3.58 -2.53 -3.65
C GLY A 26 2.77 -2.97 -2.45
N MET A 27 1.54 -2.50 -2.32
CA MET A 27 0.61 -2.91 -1.27
C MET A 27 -0.66 -3.50 -1.89
N PRO A 28 -0.59 -4.70 -2.50
CA PRO A 28 -1.80 -5.43 -2.85
C PRO A 28 -2.59 -5.77 -1.58
N GLY A 29 -3.85 -6.17 -1.72
CA GLY A 29 -4.72 -6.41 -0.55
C GLY A 29 -4.18 -7.42 0.47
N THR A 30 -3.29 -8.33 0.07
CA THR A 30 -2.55 -9.21 1.00
C THR A 30 -1.48 -8.44 1.77
N GLY A 31 -0.66 -7.64 1.10
CA GLY A 31 0.37 -6.81 1.73
C GLY A 31 -0.19 -5.80 2.72
N VAL A 32 -1.35 -5.20 2.42
CA VAL A 32 -2.05 -4.32 3.38
C VAL A 32 -2.40 -5.08 4.66
N ARG A 33 -2.91 -6.31 4.55
CA ARG A 33 -3.29 -7.14 5.71
C ARG A 33 -2.06 -7.57 6.51
N GLU A 34 -0.99 -7.97 5.84
CA GLU A 34 0.28 -8.37 6.47
C GLU A 34 0.87 -7.20 7.26
N LEU A 35 1.03 -6.03 6.63
CA LEU A 35 1.55 -4.84 7.29
C LEU A 35 0.69 -4.40 8.49
N CYS A 36 -0.64 -4.47 8.36
CA CYS A 36 -1.53 -4.14 9.48
C CYS A 36 -1.43 -5.16 10.62
N SER A 37 -1.29 -6.45 10.29
CA SER A 37 -1.08 -7.51 11.27
C SER A 37 0.23 -7.34 12.02
N GLU A 38 1.31 -7.02 11.31
CA GLU A 38 2.62 -6.72 11.90
C GLU A 38 2.59 -5.48 12.80
N ALA A 39 1.80 -4.47 12.42
CA ALA A 39 1.57 -3.27 13.23
C ALA A 39 0.66 -3.51 14.46
N GLY A 40 0.03 -4.69 14.57
CA GLY A 40 -0.80 -5.06 15.71
C GLY A 40 -2.28 -4.65 15.62
N PHE A 41 -2.80 -4.37 14.42
CA PHE A 41 -4.23 -4.10 14.22
C PHE A 41 -5.06 -5.39 14.20
N GLY A 42 -6.20 -5.37 14.90
CA GLY A 42 -7.11 -6.51 15.03
C GLY A 42 -7.97 -6.80 13.80
N SER A 43 -8.25 -5.81 12.95
CA SER A 43 -9.02 -6.06 11.72
C SER A 43 -8.71 -5.11 10.58
N VAL A 44 -8.82 -5.63 9.35
CA VAL A 44 -8.64 -4.91 8.09
C VAL A 44 -9.75 -5.32 7.12
N ARG A 45 -10.52 -4.33 6.65
CA ARG A 45 -11.65 -4.52 5.73
C ARG A 45 -11.52 -3.60 4.52
N LEU A 46 -11.56 -4.16 3.33
CA LEU A 46 -11.75 -3.38 2.10
C LEU A 46 -13.20 -2.92 2.03
N LEU A 47 -13.42 -1.61 1.88
CA LEU A 47 -14.75 -1.04 1.71
C LEU A 47 -15.18 -1.18 0.23
N PRO A 48 -16.48 -1.44 -0.04
CA PRO A 48 -17.01 -1.63 -1.39
C PRO A 48 -17.22 -0.28 -2.09
N ILE A 49 -16.16 0.52 -2.18
CA ILE A 49 -16.13 1.79 -2.89
C ILE A 49 -15.40 1.55 -4.20
N GLU A 50 -16.10 1.76 -5.31
CA GLU A 50 -15.53 1.67 -6.64
C GLU A 50 -14.84 3.00 -6.96
N ASP A 51 -13.52 3.04 -6.79
CA ASP A 51 -12.66 4.10 -7.30
C ASP A 51 -11.68 3.50 -8.32
N PRO A 52 -11.49 4.12 -9.51
CA PRO A 52 -10.67 3.56 -10.57
C PRO A 52 -9.16 3.56 -10.27
N ILE A 53 -8.72 4.20 -9.18
CA ILE A 53 -7.31 4.40 -8.84
C ILE A 53 -7.01 3.85 -7.44
N ASN A 54 -7.92 3.99 -6.48
CA ASN A 54 -7.67 3.76 -5.07
C ASN A 54 -8.55 2.66 -4.48
N ALA A 55 -8.02 1.98 -3.46
CA ALA A 55 -8.78 1.09 -2.61
C ALA A 55 -8.90 1.72 -1.20
N LEU A 56 -10.10 1.75 -0.63
CA LEU A 56 -10.31 2.27 0.73
C LEU A 56 -10.41 1.13 1.74
N TYR A 57 -9.52 1.14 2.73
CA TYR A 57 -9.52 0.15 3.82
C TYR A 57 -9.97 0.80 5.13
N GLU A 58 -10.84 0.10 5.85
CA GLU A 58 -11.12 0.35 7.26
C GLU A 58 -10.20 -0.54 8.10
N ILE A 59 -9.51 0.05 9.07
CA ILE A 59 -8.57 -0.62 9.97
C ILE A 59 -8.97 -0.28 11.41
N CYS A 60 -9.14 -1.30 12.26
CA CYS A 60 -9.47 -1.14 13.68
C CYS A 60 -8.41 -1.81 14.57
N PRO A 61 -8.17 -1.28 15.79
CA PRO A 61 -7.34 -1.91 16.80
C PRO A 61 -7.76 -3.36 17.10
#